data_AF-A0A4Q3TT05-F1
#
_entry.id   AF-A0A4Q3TT05-F1
#
_cell.length_a   1.000
_cell.length_b   1.000
_cell.length_c   1.000
_cell.angle_alpha   90.00
_cell.angle_beta   90.00
_cell.angle_gamma   90.00
#
_symmetry.space_group_name_H-M   'P 1'
#
loop_
_entity.id
_entity.type
_entity.pdbx_description
1 polymer ?
#
loop_
_entity_poly.entity_id
_entity_poly.type
_entity_poly.pdbx_seq_one_letter_code
_entity_poly.pdbx_strand_id
1 'polypeptide(L)'
;MLSIAALIAMGTFQEAPPPKPANDAVVATVGGAPLTAGEIEPYLWAWKSKEVIRDLAGHRAIAAEAAKRGIAVTADEVQARIQDQIQRIKAQLPPGQSVDDVINGSVGGPSRLGLVARSSLLVDKIAETEFKPDGYVKVATLLFRTNGGTTDELSKAIRSADNAYASLQNGKPWADVL
;
A
#
# COMPACT_ATOMS: atom_id res chain seq x y z
N MET A 1 2.05 -16.14 25.25
CA MET A 1 2.52 -14.75 25.45
C MET A 1 3.81 -14.58 24.67
N LEU A 2 3.74 -14.07 23.43
CA LEU A 2 4.94 -13.67 22.69
C LEU A 2 5.38 -12.30 23.21
N SER A 3 6.63 -12.21 23.63
CA SER A 3 7.22 -11.01 24.24
C SER A 3 7.51 -9.95 23.19
N ILE A 4 7.26 -8.68 23.56
CA ILE A 4 7.53 -7.45 22.79
C ILE A 4 9.01 -7.35 22.35
N ALA A 5 9.91 -8.12 22.96
CA ALA A 5 11.31 -8.22 22.59
C ALA A 5 11.58 -8.87 21.21
N ALA A 6 10.65 -9.66 20.65
CA ALA A 6 10.84 -10.23 19.31
C ALA A 6 10.63 -9.22 18.17
N LEU A 7 10.05 -8.05 18.47
CA LEU A 7 9.74 -7.02 17.47
C LEU A 7 10.94 -6.10 17.18
N ILE A 8 11.99 -6.11 18.01
CA ILE A 8 13.14 -5.20 17.91
C ILE A 8 14.37 -5.89 17.27
N ALA A 9 14.37 -7.22 17.16
CA ALA A 9 15.46 -7.97 16.54
C ALA A 9 15.35 -8.13 15.01
N MET A 10 14.35 -7.53 14.36
CA MET A 10 14.29 -7.39 12.89
C MET A 10 15.20 -6.23 12.43
N GLY A 11 16.48 -6.32 12.79
CA GLY A 11 17.52 -5.51 12.18
C GLY A 11 17.69 -5.93 10.73
N THR A 12 17.50 -4.99 9.80
CA THR A 12 17.56 -5.13 8.34
C THR A 12 16.45 -6.01 7.75
N PHE A 13 15.37 -5.39 7.28
CA PHE A 13 14.54 -6.02 6.25
C PHE A 13 15.41 -6.15 5.01
N GLN A 14 15.91 -7.37 4.77
CA GLN A 14 16.71 -7.66 3.59
C GLN A 14 15.81 -7.48 2.36
N GLU A 15 16.29 -6.79 1.34
CA GLU A 15 15.63 -6.59 0.04
C GLU A 15 15.23 -7.94 -0.62
N ALA A 16 15.82 -9.04 -0.15
CA ALA A 16 15.52 -10.39 -0.57
C ALA A 16 14.31 -10.96 0.21
N PRO A 17 13.39 -11.68 -0.47
CA PRO A 17 12.37 -12.46 0.21
C PRO A 17 13.01 -13.39 1.26
N PRO A 18 12.28 -13.79 2.31
CA PRO A 18 12.77 -14.77 3.26
C PRO A 18 13.35 -15.98 2.50
N PRO A 19 14.47 -16.53 2.96
CA PRO A 19 15.16 -17.58 2.24
C PRO A 19 14.20 -18.73 1.98
N LYS A 20 14.17 -19.21 0.74
CA LYS A 20 13.39 -20.38 0.37
C LYS A 20 13.75 -21.52 1.34
N PRO A 21 12.79 -22.16 2.03
CA PRO A 21 13.07 -23.32 2.85
C PRO A 21 13.76 -24.42 2.04
N ALA A 22 14.61 -25.22 2.70
CA ALA A 22 15.17 -26.42 2.08
C ALA A 22 14.03 -27.35 1.64
N ASN A 23 14.20 -28.05 0.51
CA ASN A 23 13.11 -28.85 -0.08
C ASN A 23 12.60 -29.95 0.88
N ASP A 24 13.46 -30.47 1.75
CA ASP A 24 13.15 -31.48 2.76
C ASP A 24 12.64 -30.89 4.09
N ALA A 25 12.58 -29.56 4.23
CA ALA A 25 12.09 -28.93 5.45
C ALA A 25 10.60 -29.23 5.66
N VAL A 26 10.26 -29.76 6.84
CA VAL A 26 8.87 -30.06 7.21
C VAL A 26 8.13 -28.75 7.50
N VAL A 27 7.08 -28.47 6.72
CA VAL A 27 6.25 -27.27 6.85
C VAL A 27 4.96 -27.53 7.65
N ALA A 28 4.48 -28.77 7.66
CA ALA A 28 3.31 -29.19 8.43
C ALA A 28 3.35 -30.71 8.65
N THR A 29 2.48 -31.19 9.55
CA THR A 29 2.27 -32.63 9.77
C THR A 29 0.78 -32.93 9.61
N VAL A 30 0.45 -33.90 8.75
CA VAL A 30 -0.95 -34.32 8.48
C VAL A 30 -1.08 -35.79 8.84
N GLY A 31 -1.84 -36.12 9.90
CA GLY A 31 -2.03 -37.51 10.33
C GLY A 31 -0.72 -38.23 10.71
N GLY A 32 0.29 -37.49 11.17
CA GLY A 32 1.60 -38.04 11.51
C GLY A 32 2.59 -38.14 10.33
N ALA A 33 2.15 -37.89 9.10
CA ALA A 33 3.03 -37.79 7.95
C ALA A 33 3.58 -36.36 7.81
N PRO A 34 4.90 -36.17 7.61
CA PRO A 34 5.47 -34.87 7.33
C PRO A 34 5.04 -34.39 5.94
N LEU A 35 4.67 -33.13 5.84
CA LEU A 35 4.52 -32.39 4.59
C LEU A 35 5.73 -31.48 4.44
N THR A 36 6.49 -31.64 3.36
CA THR A 36 7.74 -30.91 3.12
C THR A 36 7.56 -29.68 2.25
N ALA A 37 8.51 -28.74 2.31
CA ALA A 37 8.52 -27.54 1.48
C ALA A 37 8.57 -27.86 -0.02
N GLY A 38 9.29 -28.93 -0.40
CA GLY A 38 9.40 -29.40 -1.78
C GLY A 38 8.07 -29.95 -2.32
N GLU A 39 7.24 -30.55 -1.48
CA GLU A 39 5.92 -31.04 -1.88
C GLU A 39 4.94 -29.90 -2.16
N ILE A 40 5.00 -28.80 -1.40
CA ILE A 40 4.11 -27.66 -1.60
C ILE A 40 4.56 -26.72 -2.72
N GLU A 41 5.86 -26.68 -3.04
CA GLU A 41 6.45 -25.71 -3.97
C GLU A 41 5.77 -25.70 -5.37
N PRO A 42 5.52 -26.85 -6.04
CA PRO A 42 4.86 -26.85 -7.34
C PRO A 42 3.48 -26.20 -7.31
N TYR A 43 2.75 -26.36 -6.21
CA TYR A 43 1.44 -25.74 -6.02
C TYR A 43 1.55 -24.23 -5.85
N LEU A 44 2.57 -23.75 -5.13
CA LEU A 44 2.83 -22.31 -4.99
C LEU A 44 3.18 -21.68 -6.35
N TRP A 45 4.01 -22.36 -7.17
CA TRP A 45 4.29 -21.92 -8.53
C TRP A 45 3.02 -21.87 -9.38
N ALA A 46 2.20 -22.92 -9.37
CA ALA A 46 0.95 -22.93 -10.13
C ALA A 46 -0.03 -21.83 -9.67
N TRP A 47 -0.11 -21.58 -8.36
CA TRP A 47 -1.08 -20.67 -7.77
C TRP A 47 -0.67 -19.19 -7.91
N LYS A 48 0.58 -18.85 -7.58
CA LYS A 48 1.01 -17.45 -7.39
C LYS A 48 2.01 -16.95 -8.44
N SER A 49 2.57 -17.80 -9.31
CA SER A 49 3.60 -17.39 -10.28
C SER A 49 3.20 -16.20 -11.14
N LYS A 50 1.98 -16.20 -11.71
CA LYS A 50 1.53 -15.11 -12.59
C LYS A 50 1.50 -13.76 -11.90
N GLU A 51 1.01 -13.75 -10.66
CA GLU A 51 0.95 -12.54 -9.83
C GLU A 51 2.36 -12.04 -9.50
N VAL A 52 3.24 -12.95 -9.05
CA VAL A 52 4.63 -12.62 -8.71
C VAL A 52 5.43 -12.13 -9.93
N ILE A 53 5.26 -12.77 -11.09
CA ILE A 53 5.91 -12.37 -12.35
C ILE A 53 5.51 -10.95 -12.74
N ARG A 54 4.20 -10.63 -12.69
CA ARG A 54 3.70 -9.30 -13.01
C ARG A 54 4.33 -8.23 -12.13
N ASP A 55 4.37 -8.47 -10.82
CA ASP A 55 4.90 -7.48 -9.88
C ASP A 55 6.40 -7.29 -10.04
N LEU A 56 7.16 -8.38 -10.23
CA LEU A 56 8.60 -8.31 -10.48
C LEU A 56 8.91 -7.63 -11.81
N ALA A 57 8.11 -7.89 -12.86
CA ALA A 57 8.26 -7.22 -14.14
C ALA A 57 7.97 -5.72 -14.02
N GLY A 58 6.89 -5.34 -13.32
CA GLY A 58 6.55 -3.95 -13.03
C GLY A 58 7.65 -3.23 -12.25
N HIS A 59 8.13 -3.85 -11.17
CA HIS A 59 9.24 -3.33 -10.38
C HIS A 59 10.50 -3.12 -11.23
N ARG A 60 10.88 -4.11 -12.05
CA ARG A 60 12.05 -4.01 -12.94
C ARG A 60 11.91 -2.88 -13.97
N ALA A 61 10.71 -2.70 -14.53
CA ALA A 61 10.47 -1.61 -15.47
C ALA A 61 10.63 -0.24 -14.79
N ILE A 62 10.05 -0.06 -13.60
CA ILE A 62 10.18 1.17 -12.80
C ILE A 62 11.64 1.41 -12.41
N ALA A 63 12.33 0.38 -11.92
CA ALA A 63 13.73 0.49 -11.50
C ALA A 63 14.65 0.82 -12.68
N ALA A 64 14.41 0.24 -13.86
CA ALA A 64 15.17 0.57 -15.07
C ALA A 64 14.96 2.04 -15.48
N GLU A 65 13.74 2.56 -15.38
CA GLU A 65 13.46 3.96 -15.69
C GLU A 65 14.06 4.93 -14.67
N ALA A 66 13.97 4.62 -13.38
CA ALA A 66 14.63 5.37 -12.32
C ALA A 66 16.15 5.42 -12.53
N ALA A 67 16.76 4.28 -12.89
CA ALA A 67 18.20 4.18 -13.13
C ALA A 67 18.67 5.09 -14.29
N LYS A 68 17.93 5.15 -15.41
CA LYS A 68 18.24 6.07 -16.52
C LYS A 68 18.28 7.54 -16.08
N ARG A 69 17.52 7.87 -15.04
CA ARG A 69 17.38 9.22 -14.48
C ARG A 69 18.30 9.47 -13.28
N GLY A 70 19.13 8.51 -12.90
CA GLY A 70 19.99 8.60 -11.71
C GLY A 70 19.22 8.60 -10.38
N ILE A 71 17.98 8.13 -10.38
CA ILE A 71 17.12 8.05 -9.18
C ILE A 71 17.39 6.73 -8.47
N ALA A 72 17.61 6.80 -7.16
CA ALA A 72 17.80 5.66 -6.29
C ALA A 72 16.96 5.78 -5.01
N VAL A 73 16.72 4.65 -4.36
CA VAL A 73 16.05 4.55 -3.07
C VAL A 73 16.93 3.75 -2.11
N THR A 74 17.06 4.23 -0.88
CA THR A 74 17.83 3.54 0.17
C THR A 74 16.98 2.51 0.90
N ALA A 75 17.63 1.59 1.62
CA ALA A 75 16.92 0.63 2.46
C ALA A 75 16.12 1.34 3.57
N ASP A 76 16.65 2.42 4.13
CA ASP A 76 16.00 3.18 5.19
C ASP A 76 14.73 3.89 4.70
N GLU A 77 14.75 4.45 3.48
CA GLU A 77 13.56 5.05 2.86
C GLU A 77 12.46 4.01 2.65
N VAL A 78 12.83 2.82 2.18
CA VAL A 78 11.90 1.70 2.00
C VAL A 78 11.32 1.26 3.34
N GLN A 79 12.15 1.14 4.38
CA GLN A 79 11.69 0.75 5.70
C GLN A 79 10.73 1.79 6.29
N ALA A 80 11.04 3.08 6.16
CA ALA A 80 10.14 4.16 6.60
C ALA A 80 8.78 4.07 5.88
N ARG A 81 8.79 3.86 4.56
CA ARG A 81 7.56 3.69 3.77
C ARG A 81 6.73 2.48 4.22
N ILE A 82 7.37 1.36 4.52
CA ILE A 82 6.70 0.17 5.06
C ILE A 82 6.05 0.49 6.41
N GLN A 83 6.77 1.16 7.32
CA GLN A 83 6.23 1.53 8.62
C GLN A 83 5.02 2.46 8.48
N ASP A 84 5.09 3.46 7.60
CA ASP A 84 3.96 4.34 7.31
C ASP A 84 2.73 3.56 6.82
N GLN A 85 2.93 2.60 5.92
CA GLN A 85 1.85 1.73 5.42
C GLN A 85 1.24 0.88 6.55
N ILE A 86 2.08 0.29 7.41
CA ILE A 86 1.63 -0.48 8.57
C ILE A 86 0.83 0.40 9.53
N GLN A 87 1.27 1.63 9.80
CA GLN A 87 0.53 2.55 10.67
C GLN A 87 -0.83 2.95 10.08
N ARG A 88 -0.90 3.16 8.77
CA ARG A 88 -2.20 3.41 8.08
C ARG A 88 -3.13 2.21 8.19
N ILE A 89 -2.61 0.99 8.04
CA ILE A 89 -3.38 -0.25 8.21
C ILE A 89 -3.90 -0.36 9.65
N LYS A 90 -3.05 -0.10 10.66
CA LYS A 90 -3.45 -0.10 12.07
C LYS A 90 -4.57 0.90 12.35
N ALA A 91 -4.51 2.08 11.74
CA ALA A 91 -5.53 3.10 11.91
C ALA A 91 -6.90 2.74 11.29
N GLN A 92 -6.92 1.80 10.33
CA GLN A 92 -8.12 1.39 9.58
C GLN A 92 -8.45 -0.09 9.78
N LEU A 93 -7.97 -0.68 10.88
CA LEU A 93 -8.04 -2.11 11.09
C LEU A 93 -9.51 -2.57 11.21
N PRO A 94 -9.96 -3.53 10.38
CA PRO A 94 -11.30 -4.08 10.51
C PRO A 94 -11.49 -4.76 11.87
N PRO A 95 -12.69 -4.70 12.48
CA PRO A 95 -12.97 -5.41 13.72
C PRO A 95 -12.62 -6.90 13.62
N GLY A 96 -11.83 -7.40 14.57
CA GLY A 96 -11.48 -8.81 14.68
C GLY A 96 -10.35 -9.29 13.74
N GLN A 97 -9.75 -8.43 12.94
CA GLN A 97 -8.58 -8.78 12.13
C GLN A 97 -7.28 -8.28 12.75
N SER A 98 -6.18 -9.01 12.54
CA SER A 98 -4.83 -8.54 12.85
C SER A 98 -4.22 -7.80 11.66
N VAL A 99 -3.16 -7.02 11.90
CA VAL A 99 -2.39 -6.36 10.84
C VAL A 99 -1.83 -7.39 9.86
N ASP A 100 -1.38 -8.54 10.35
CA ASP A 100 -0.83 -9.61 9.53
C ASP A 100 -1.90 -10.22 8.62
N ASP A 101 -3.13 -10.40 9.12
CA ASP A 101 -4.26 -10.88 8.31
C ASP A 101 -4.53 -9.92 7.14
N VAL A 102 -4.53 -8.61 7.41
CA VAL A 102 -4.74 -7.59 6.39
C VAL A 102 -3.59 -7.58 5.38
N ILE A 103 -2.33 -7.63 5.82
CA ILE A 103 -1.16 -7.62 4.92
C ILE A 103 -1.13 -8.89 4.05
N ASN A 104 -1.41 -10.06 4.64
CA ASN A 104 -1.46 -11.31 3.91
C ASN A 104 -2.61 -11.34 2.89
N GLY A 105 -3.79 -10.82 3.26
CA GLY A 105 -4.96 -10.79 2.39
C GLY A 105 -4.87 -9.77 1.25
N SER A 106 -4.32 -8.59 1.50
CA SER A 106 -4.29 -7.47 0.53
C SER A 106 -3.03 -7.44 -0.34
N VAL A 107 -1.86 -7.66 0.26
CA VAL A 107 -0.56 -7.52 -0.41
C VAL A 107 0.12 -8.87 -0.61
N GLY A 108 -0.40 -9.96 -0.05
CA GLY A 108 0.19 -11.30 -0.19
C GLY A 108 1.43 -11.51 0.67
N GLY A 109 1.56 -10.73 1.75
CA GLY A 109 2.57 -10.91 2.79
C GLY A 109 3.70 -9.86 2.82
N PRO A 110 4.54 -9.88 3.87
CA PRO A 110 5.55 -8.85 4.13
C PRO A 110 6.57 -8.65 2.99
N SER A 111 6.97 -9.74 2.32
CA SER A 111 7.95 -9.69 1.23
C SER A 111 7.44 -8.89 0.02
N ARG A 112 6.14 -9.02 -0.33
CA ARG A 112 5.53 -8.20 -1.37
C ARG A 112 5.33 -6.77 -0.91
N LEU A 113 5.04 -6.54 0.37
CA LEU A 113 4.92 -5.19 0.92
C LEU A 113 6.22 -4.39 0.69
N GLY A 114 7.39 -5.00 0.92
CA GLY A 114 8.67 -4.36 0.63
C GLY A 114 8.90 -4.05 -0.85
N LEU A 115 8.58 -4.99 -1.74
CA LEU A 115 8.67 -4.79 -3.19
C LEU A 115 7.78 -3.63 -3.66
N VAL A 116 6.54 -3.58 -3.15
CA VAL A 116 5.56 -2.52 -3.47
C VAL A 116 6.02 -1.19 -2.90
N ALA A 117 6.49 -1.13 -1.66
CA ALA A 117 7.00 0.08 -1.03
C ALA A 117 8.17 0.69 -1.82
N ARG A 118 9.14 -0.14 -2.21
CA ARG A 118 10.29 0.29 -3.04
C ARG A 118 9.84 0.80 -4.40
N SER A 119 8.94 0.08 -5.06
CA SER A 119 8.41 0.47 -6.38
C SER A 119 7.66 1.80 -6.30
N SER A 120 6.83 1.99 -5.28
CA SER A 120 6.10 3.24 -5.04
C SER A 120 7.04 4.41 -4.79
N LEU A 121 8.09 4.23 -3.97
CA LEU A 121 9.09 5.28 -3.74
C LEU A 121 9.81 5.70 -5.03
N LEU A 122 10.18 4.73 -5.88
CA LEU A 122 10.82 5.02 -7.17
C LEU A 122 9.87 5.80 -8.08
N VAL A 123 8.59 5.41 -8.16
CA VAL A 123 7.58 6.14 -8.92
C VAL A 123 7.38 7.55 -8.39
N ASP A 124 7.26 7.72 -7.08
CA ASP A 124 7.10 9.04 -6.45
C ASP A 124 8.28 9.94 -6.80
N LYS A 125 9.52 9.46 -6.66
CA LYS A 125 10.72 10.22 -7.02
C LYS A 125 10.79 10.55 -8.52
N ILE A 126 10.39 9.63 -9.40
CA ILE A 126 10.29 9.91 -10.84
C ILE A 126 9.27 11.04 -11.08
N ALA A 127 8.07 10.94 -10.48
CA ALA A 127 7.02 11.93 -10.63
C ALA A 127 7.45 13.30 -10.09
N GLU A 128 8.15 13.35 -8.97
CA GLU A 128 8.71 14.57 -8.38
C GLU A 128 9.71 15.26 -9.32
N THR A 129 10.55 14.50 -10.04
CA THR A 129 11.49 15.10 -11.01
C THR A 129 10.78 15.74 -12.21
N GLU A 130 9.61 15.24 -12.58
CA GLU A 130 8.82 15.78 -13.69
C GLU A 130 7.80 16.84 -13.24
N PHE A 131 7.63 17.05 -11.93
CA PHE A 131 6.64 17.94 -11.38
C PHE A 131 6.98 19.41 -11.67
N LYS A 132 6.11 20.06 -12.47
CA LYS A 132 6.24 21.47 -12.85
C LYS A 132 5.07 22.26 -12.29
N PRO A 133 5.18 22.84 -11.07
CA PRO A 133 4.04 23.47 -10.40
C PRO A 133 3.39 24.60 -11.20
N ASP A 134 4.17 25.33 -12.00
CA ASP A 134 3.69 26.43 -12.84
C ASP A 134 2.76 25.98 -13.98
N GLY A 135 2.77 24.68 -14.32
CA GLY A 135 1.87 24.08 -15.30
C GLY A 135 0.52 23.64 -14.73
N TYR A 136 0.30 23.77 -13.42
CA TYR A 136 -0.92 23.31 -12.74
C TYR A 136 -1.74 24.48 -12.20
N VAL A 137 -3.06 24.32 -12.22
CA VAL A 137 -3.99 25.27 -11.60
C VAL A 137 -4.19 24.88 -10.14
N LYS A 138 -4.05 25.84 -9.22
CA LYS A 138 -4.41 25.64 -7.81
C LYS A 138 -5.93 25.55 -7.69
N VAL A 139 -6.43 24.40 -7.25
CA VAL A 139 -7.86 24.17 -7.03
C VAL A 139 -8.11 24.02 -5.53
N ALA A 140 -9.16 24.67 -5.03
CA ALA A 140 -9.74 24.39 -3.72
C ALA A 140 -11.07 23.66 -3.93
N THR A 141 -11.36 22.63 -3.13
CA THR A 141 -12.56 21.80 -3.28
C THR A 141 -13.33 21.73 -1.98
N LEU A 142 -14.63 21.99 -2.03
CA LEU A 142 -15.58 21.75 -0.94
C LEU A 142 -16.24 20.39 -1.14
N LEU A 143 -16.20 19.53 -0.13
CA LEU A 143 -16.81 18.19 -0.17
C LEU A 143 -18.01 18.13 0.76
N PHE A 144 -19.21 18.00 0.20
CA PHE A 144 -20.47 17.85 0.93
C PHE A 144 -20.81 16.36 1.06
N ARG A 145 -20.71 15.81 2.26
CA ARG A 145 -20.94 14.38 2.52
C ARG A 145 -22.43 14.05 2.60
N THR A 146 -22.80 12.87 2.13
CA THR A 146 -24.12 12.27 2.39
C THR A 146 -23.96 11.21 3.48
N ASN A 147 -24.79 11.26 4.53
CA ASN A 147 -24.64 10.40 5.72
C ASN A 147 -25.35 9.03 5.61
N GLY A 148 -26.09 8.76 4.53
CA GLY A 148 -26.86 7.51 4.42
C GLY A 148 -27.41 7.16 3.04
N GLY A 149 -27.08 7.93 1.99
CA GLY A 149 -27.46 7.62 0.60
C GLY A 149 -28.96 7.72 0.28
N THR A 150 -29.79 8.25 1.18
CA THR A 150 -31.22 8.48 0.87
C THR A 150 -31.39 9.64 -0.11
N THR A 151 -32.46 9.63 -0.90
CA THR A 151 -32.77 10.70 -1.87
C THR A 151 -32.88 12.08 -1.20
N ASP A 152 -33.41 12.13 0.02
CA ASP A 152 -33.58 13.38 0.77
C ASP A 152 -32.24 13.94 1.27
N GLU A 153 -31.35 13.08 1.76
CA GLU A 153 -30.00 13.49 2.18
C GLU A 153 -29.15 13.92 0.98
N LEU A 154 -29.26 13.21 -0.14
CA LEU A 154 -28.60 13.60 -1.39
C LEU A 154 -29.10 14.97 -1.85
N SER A 155 -30.42 15.20 -1.82
CA SER A 155 -31.02 16.48 -2.21
C SER A 155 -30.64 17.63 -1.26
N LYS A 156 -30.36 17.34 0.02
CA LYS A 156 -29.82 18.34 0.96
C LYS A 156 -28.36 18.65 0.67
N ALA A 157 -27.52 17.63 0.45
CA ALA A 157 -26.11 17.81 0.12
C ALA A 157 -25.91 18.58 -1.19
N ILE A 158 -26.72 18.29 -2.22
CA ILE A 158 -26.72 19.03 -3.49
C ILE A 158 -27.09 20.50 -3.25
N ARG A 159 -28.18 20.77 -2.53
CA ARG A 159 -28.58 22.16 -2.21
C ARG A 159 -27.51 22.92 -1.44
N SER A 160 -26.85 22.27 -0.47
CA SER A 160 -25.73 22.87 0.25
C SER A 160 -24.56 23.20 -0.67
N ALA A 161 -24.22 22.29 -1.59
CA ALA A 161 -23.18 22.51 -2.59
C ALA A 161 -23.52 23.66 -3.55
N ASP A 162 -24.75 23.72 -4.05
CA ASP A 162 -25.22 24.77 -4.96
C ASP A 162 -25.22 26.14 -4.26
N ASN A 163 -25.67 26.20 -3.01
CA ASN A 163 -25.66 27.44 -2.23
C ASN A 163 -24.24 27.93 -1.94
N ALA A 164 -23.33 27.02 -1.63
CA ALA A 164 -21.92 27.34 -1.43
C ALA A 164 -21.28 27.86 -2.73
N TYR A 165 -21.55 27.19 -3.85
CA TYR A 165 -21.08 27.62 -5.16
C TYR A 165 -21.61 29.02 -5.53
N ALA A 166 -22.91 29.26 -5.36
CA ALA A 166 -23.51 30.57 -5.61
C ALA A 166 -22.92 31.67 -4.69
N SER A 167 -22.66 31.36 -3.43
CA SER A 167 -22.04 32.30 -2.48
C SER A 167 -20.62 32.70 -2.91
N LEU A 168 -19.84 31.72 -3.37
CA LEU A 168 -18.49 31.96 -3.91
C LEU A 168 -18.53 32.77 -5.20
N GLN A 169 -19.45 32.48 -6.11
CA GLN A 169 -19.65 33.26 -7.34
C GLN A 169 -20.02 34.72 -7.05
N ASN A 170 -20.75 34.97 -5.96
CA ASN A 170 -21.13 36.31 -5.50
C ASN A 170 -20.02 37.02 -4.69
N GLY A 171 -18.80 36.47 -4.66
CA GLY A 171 -17.64 37.11 -4.06
C GLY A 171 -17.50 36.92 -2.55
N LYS A 172 -18.28 36.01 -1.95
CA LYS A 172 -18.10 35.68 -0.52
C LYS A 172 -16.74 34.98 -0.32
N PRO A 173 -15.96 35.34 0.72
CA PRO A 173 -14.70 34.69 1.01
C PRO A 173 -14.86 33.18 1.25
N TRP A 174 -13.90 32.38 0.79
CA TRP A 174 -13.92 30.92 0.92
C TRP A 174 -14.06 30.44 2.37
N ALA A 175 -13.42 31.14 3.31
CA ALA A 175 -13.49 30.84 4.74
C ALA A 175 -14.91 31.00 5.32
N ASP A 176 -15.77 31.80 4.69
CA ASP A 176 -17.11 32.11 5.17
C ASP A 176 -18.20 31.25 4.52
N VAL A 177 -17.80 30.32 3.64
CA VAL A 177 -18.69 29.37 2.94
C VAL A 177 -18.57 27.95 3.53
N LEU A 178 -17.55 27.71 4.36
CA LEU A 178 -17.32 26.46 5.10
C LEU A 178 -18.28 26.28 6.28
#